data_AF-A0A7Y2L4H7-F1
#
_entry.id   AF-A0A7Y2L4H7-F1
#
_cell.length_a   1.000
_cell.length_b   1.000
_cell.length_c   1.000
_cell.angle_alpha   90.00
_cell.angle_beta   90.00
_cell.angle_gamma   90.00
#
_symmetry.space_group_name_H-M   'P 1'
#
loop_
_entity.id
_entity.type
_entity.pdbx_description
1 polymer ?
#
loop_
_entity_poly.entity_id
_entity_poly.type
_entity_poly.pdbx_seq_one_letter_code
_entity_poly.pdbx_strand_id
1 'polypeptide(L)' 'EKWRWAAFVDQGNAFNTLDFPSLKTGVGVGIRWISPVGPIRLDLAHALDDDGGVRLHFSMGPEL' A
#
# COMPACT_ATOMS: atom_id res chain seq x y z
N GLU A 1 4.46 21.27 -10.78
CA GLU A 1 4.10 20.59 -9.50
C GLU A 1 4.29 19.07 -9.62
N LYS A 2 5.34 18.51 -9.00
CA LYS A 2 5.75 17.08 -9.16
C LYS A 2 5.39 16.16 -8.00
N TRP A 3 4.68 16.67 -7.00
CA TRP A 3 4.28 15.94 -5.80
C TRP A 3 2.79 15.61 -5.85
N ARG A 4 2.40 14.45 -5.34
CA ARG A 4 1.01 14.04 -5.13
C ARG A 4 0.89 13.34 -3.78
N TRP A 5 -0.27 13.48 -3.17
CA TRP A 5 -0.66 12.71 -1.99
C TRP A 5 -1.50 11.51 -2.40
N ALA A 6 -1.49 10.48 -1.57
CA ALA A 6 -2.31 9.30 -1.70
C ALA A 6 -2.91 8.90 -0.35
N ALA A 7 -4.10 8.36 -0.40
CA ALA A 7 -4.71 7.58 0.68
C ALA A 7 -5.33 6.35 0.04
N PHE A 8 -5.27 5.20 0.71
CA PHE A 8 -5.73 3.94 0.16
C PHE A 8 -6.30 3.01 1.23
N VAL A 9 -7.16 2.11 0.78
CA VAL A 9 -7.68 0.96 1.51
C VAL A 9 -7.64 -0.23 0.58
N ASP A 10 -6.98 -1.29 1.02
CA ASP A 10 -6.81 -2.53 0.27
C ASP A 10 -7.43 -3.68 1.06
N GLN A 11 -8.07 -4.61 0.37
CA GLN A 11 -8.70 -5.76 0.99
C GLN A 11 -8.48 -7.02 0.18
N GLY A 12 -8.03 -8.10 0.82
CA GLY A 12 -7.75 -9.37 0.15
C GLY A 12 -7.42 -10.50 1.12
N ASN A 13 -7.39 -11.73 0.61
CA ASN A 13 -6.91 -12.89 1.34
C ASN A 13 -6.36 -13.95 0.36
N ALA A 14 -5.47 -14.82 0.84
CA ALA A 14 -4.98 -16.00 0.11
C ALA A 14 -5.49 -17.26 0.83
N PHE A 15 -6.20 -18.11 0.10
CA PHE A 15 -6.93 -19.26 0.66
C PHE A 15 -6.95 -20.43 -0.32
N ASN A 16 -7.21 -21.63 0.20
CA ASN A 16 -7.16 -22.88 -0.56
C ASN A 16 -8.54 -23.41 -0.98
N THR A 17 -9.63 -22.84 -0.46
CA THR A 17 -11.02 -23.24 -0.78
C THR A 17 -11.89 -22.00 -0.99
N LEU A 18 -12.96 -22.11 -1.79
CA LEU A 18 -13.88 -21.00 -2.08
C LEU A 18 -14.89 -20.71 -0.95
N ASP A 19 -14.71 -21.33 0.22
CA ASP A 19 -15.54 -21.06 1.38
C ASP A 19 -15.28 -19.63 1.82
N PHE A 20 -16.34 -18.79 1.88
CA PHE A 20 -16.28 -17.35 2.14
C PHE A 20 -15.14 -16.94 3.09
N PRO A 21 -13.96 -16.58 2.55
CA PRO A 21 -12.78 -16.43 3.38
C PRO A 21 -12.79 -15.06 4.04
N SER A 22 -12.34 -14.99 5.30
CA SER A 22 -12.21 -13.72 6.02
C SER A 22 -11.23 -12.81 5.27
N LEU A 23 -11.66 -11.62 4.87
CA LEU A 23 -10.75 -10.70 4.20
C LEU A 23 -9.81 -10.04 5.21
N LYS A 24 -8.60 -9.70 4.76
CA LYS A 24 -7.64 -8.87 5.49
C LYS A 24 -7.62 -7.48 4.87
N THR A 25 -7.70 -6.47 5.73
CA THR A 25 -7.83 -5.07 5.36
C THR A 25 -6.60 -4.29 5.79
N GLY A 26 -6.05 -3.52 4.86
CA GLY A 26 -4.97 -2.57 5.12
C GLY A 26 -5.41 -1.16 4.74
N VAL A 27 -4.94 -0.18 5.49
CA VAL A 27 -5.12 1.25 5.17
C VAL A 27 -3.78 1.95 5.14
N GLY A 28 -3.67 3.02 4.37
CA GLY A 28 -2.44 3.80 4.38
C GLY A 28 -2.54 5.15 3.70
N VAL A 29 -1.46 5.90 3.85
CA VAL A 29 -1.26 7.22 3.25
C VAL A 29 0.13 7.29 2.62
N GLY A 30 0.26 8.12 1.60
CA GLY A 30 1.42 8.10 0.75
C GLY A 30 1.75 9.42 0.10
N ILE A 31 3.01 9.53 -0.31
CA ILE A 31 3.52 10.61 -1.15
C ILE A 31 4.09 10.00 -2.42
N ARG A 32 3.74 10.61 -3.55
CA ARG A 32 4.28 10.26 -4.86
C ARG A 32 5.03 11.45 -5.43
N TRP A 33 6.27 11.23 -5.84
CA TRP A 33 7.13 12.27 -6.40
C TRP A 33 7.69 11.85 -7.75
N ILE A 34 7.51 12.71 -8.76
CA ILE A 34 8.19 12.54 -10.04
C ILE A 34 9.57 13.19 -9.91
N SER A 35 10.57 12.38 -9.54
CA SER A 35 11.96 12.83 -9.40
C SER A 35 12.67 12.91 -10.75
N PRO A 36 13.88 13.50 -10.83
CA PRO A 36 14.71 13.46 -12.04
C PRO A 36 15.08 12.05 -12.51
N VAL A 37 15.07 11.06 -11.60
CA VAL A 37 15.43 9.66 -11.88
C VAL A 37 14.21 8.74 -12.03
N GLY A 38 13.00 9.30 -12.00
CA GLY A 38 11.74 8.57 -12.18
C GLY A 38 10.75 8.72 -11.01
N PRO A 39 9.59 8.04 -11.10
CA PRO A 39 8.59 8.05 -10.03
C PRO A 39 9.13 7.42 -8.76
N ILE A 40 8.85 8.06 -7.63
CA ILE A 40 9.16 7.58 -6.28
C ILE A 40 7.85 7.56 -5.48
N ARG A 41 7.63 6.49 -4.71
CA ARG A 41 6.52 6.37 -3.76
C ARG A 41 7.06 6.08 -2.37
N LEU A 42 6.43 6.71 -1.39
CA LEU A 42 6.69 6.49 0.02
C LEU A 42 5.36 6.42 0.73
N ASP A 43 5.02 5.24 1.25
CA ASP A 43 3.72 4.95 1.85
C ASP A 43 3.89 4.42 3.27
N LEU A 44 3.01 4.85 4.17
CA LEU A 44 2.83 4.29 5.50
C LEU A 44 1.51 3.51 5.51
N ALA A 45 1.59 2.22 5.80
CA ALA A 45 0.44 1.32 5.82
C ALA A 45 0.27 0.68 7.20
N HIS A 46 -0.98 0.40 7.58
CA HIS A 46 -1.32 -0.31 8.80
C HIS A 46 -2.39 -1.37 8.49
N ALA A 47 -2.16 -2.59 8.95
CA ALA A 47 -3.13 -3.67 8.85
C ALA A 47 -4.14 -3.53 9.99
N LEU A 48 -5.44 -3.55 9.66
CA LEU A 48 -6.50 -3.41 10.66
C LEU A 48 -6.86 -4.75 11.33
N ASP A 49 -6.57 -5.85 10.64
CA ASP A 49 -6.93 -7.22 11.05
C ASP A 49 -5.72 -8.03 11.55
N ASP A 50 -4.67 -7.36 12.02
CA ASP A 50 -3.41 -7.92 12.53
C ASP A 50 -2.85 -7.02 13.64
N ASP A 51 -2.13 -7.60 14.61
CA ASP A 51 -1.50 -6.87 15.73
C ASP A 51 -0.19 -6.16 15.31
N GLY A 52 0.14 -6.21 14.02
CA GLY A 52 1.32 -5.56 13.45
C GLY A 52 1.26 -4.03 13.52
N GLY A 53 2.43 -3.40 13.67
CA GLY A 53 2.56 -1.94 13.64
C GLY A 53 2.46 -1.33 12.24
N VAL A 54 2.72 -0.02 12.17
CA VAL A 54 2.84 0.72 10.90
C VAL A 54 4.03 0.19 10.10
N ARG A 55 3.81 -0.05 8.80
CA ARG A 55 4.81 -0.53 7.85
C ARG A 55 5.16 0.57 6.86
N LEU A 56 6.46 0.72 6.57
CA LEU A 56 6.97 1.64 5.55
C LEU A 56 7.12 0.89 4.23
N HIS A 57 6.56 1.46 3.17
CA HIS A 57 6.72 0.97 1.81
C HIS A 57 7.40 2.04 0.96
N PHE A 58 8.37 1.61 0.16
CA PHE A 58 9.11 2.48 -0.75
C PHE A 58 9.25 1.80 -2.11
N SER A 59 9.06 2.57 -3.18
CA SER A 59 9.33 2.11 -4.54
C SER A 59 9.91 3.23 -5.40
N MET A 60 10.74 2.84 -6.37
CA MET A 60 11.34 3.72 -7.35
C MET A 60 11.32 3.03 -8.72
N GLY A 61 10.90 3.79 -9.75
CA GLY A 61 10.84 3.30 -11.13
C GLY A 61 9.40 3.13 -11.63
N PRO A 62 9.24 2.62 -12.87
CA PRO A 62 7.93 2.32 -13.42
C PRO A 62 7.20 1.27 -12.59
N GLU A 63 5.88 1.41 -12.48
CA GLU A 63 5.01 0.42 -11.83
C GLU A 63 4.91 -0.84 -12.71
N LEU A 64 4.87 -2.02 -12.09
CA LEU A 64 4.59 -3.31 -12.76
C LEU A 64 3.09 -3.54 -12.86
#